data_AF-A0A815SL37-F1
#
_entry.id   AF-A0A815SL37-F1
#
_cell.length_a   1.000
_cell.length_b   1.000
_cell.length_c   1.000
_cell.angle_alpha   90.00
_cell.angle_beta   90.00
_cell.angle_gamma   90.00
#
_symmetry.space_group_name_H-M   'P 1'
#
loop_
_entity.id
_entity.type
_entity.pdbx_description
1 polymer ?
#
loop_
_entity_poly.entity_id
_entity_poly.type
_entity_poly.pdbx_seq_one_letter_code
_entity_poly.pdbx_strand_id
1 'polypeptide(L)'
;MSDIIINDSNNGIRESWSEQHLIQAIVLLEDAYSFRSIAHKLSPSNILKLYRLYWSKWIQRLLTLIVSCQLLLIFIQYPSSISRTSDLRKQTKRFTLPCTIQIIIEFLCLIIFYIDAIVRVYLIGLRNARKRPWIISYFIVTTISMIDLIISTNLGCQKKTINIRYLLRPFYMAFISQEMKKIFNSLRKSFLQILRY
;
A
#
# COMPACT_ATOMS: atom_id res chain seq x y z
N MET A 1 -11.98 -52.64 12.83
CA MET A 1 -12.67 -51.33 12.87
C MET A 1 -11.68 -50.17 13.01
N SER A 2 -10.61 -50.31 13.80
CA SER A 2 -9.46 -49.39 13.84
C SER A 2 -8.80 -49.16 12.48
N ASP A 3 -8.61 -50.20 11.68
CA ASP A 3 -7.81 -50.11 10.44
C ASP A 3 -8.55 -49.36 9.32
N ILE A 4 -9.88 -49.39 9.34
CA ILE A 4 -10.73 -48.63 8.42
C ILE A 4 -10.65 -47.13 8.75
N ILE A 5 -10.67 -46.77 10.03
CA ILE A 5 -10.53 -45.39 10.51
C ILE A 5 -9.12 -44.84 10.18
N ILE A 6 -8.09 -45.68 10.30
CA ILE A 6 -6.71 -45.31 9.95
C ILE A 6 -6.59 -45.09 8.43
N ASN A 7 -7.22 -45.94 7.62
CA ASN A 7 -7.15 -45.81 6.16
C ASN A 7 -7.91 -44.56 5.65
N ASP A 8 -9.08 -44.27 6.23
CA ASP A 8 -9.89 -43.10 5.88
C ASP A 8 -9.20 -41.78 6.29
N SER A 9 -8.60 -41.75 7.49
CA SER A 9 -7.81 -40.59 7.94
C SER A 9 -6.56 -40.36 7.08
N ASN A 10 -5.85 -41.42 6.67
CA ASN A 10 -4.70 -41.31 5.77
C ASN A 10 -5.09 -40.81 4.37
N ASN A 11 -6.25 -41.23 3.85
CA ASN A 11 -6.74 -40.75 2.56
C ASN A 11 -7.10 -39.27 2.59
N GLY A 12 -7.85 -38.81 3.61
CA GLY A 12 -8.19 -37.40 3.77
C GLY A 12 -6.96 -36.49 3.98
N ILE A 13 -5.96 -36.98 4.71
CA ILE A 13 -4.67 -36.29 4.87
C ILE A 13 -3.97 -36.16 3.51
N ARG A 14 -3.88 -37.25 2.73
CA ARG A 14 -3.21 -37.27 1.42
C ARG A 14 -3.90 -36.35 0.41
N GLU A 15 -5.22 -36.31 0.39
CA GLU A 15 -5.99 -35.37 -0.44
C GLU A 15 -5.68 -33.92 -0.05
N SER A 16 -5.67 -33.60 1.25
CA SER A 16 -5.31 -32.25 1.75
C SER A 16 -3.91 -31.80 1.32
N TRP A 17 -2.91 -32.68 1.40
CA TRP A 17 -1.55 -32.37 0.91
C TRP A 17 -1.53 -32.13 -0.61
N SER A 18 -2.27 -32.95 -1.36
CA SER A 18 -2.35 -32.80 -2.81
C SER A 18 -2.96 -31.46 -3.23
N GLU A 19 -4.03 -31.01 -2.56
CA GLU A 19 -4.64 -29.71 -2.80
C GLU A 19 -3.69 -28.55 -2.45
N GLN A 20 -2.95 -28.66 -1.35
CA GLN A 20 -1.97 -27.65 -0.95
C GLN A 20 -0.86 -27.48 -1.98
N HIS A 21 -0.28 -28.60 -2.44
CA HIS A 21 0.78 -28.57 -3.46
C HIS A 21 0.27 -28.03 -4.80
N LEU A 22 -0.97 -28.35 -5.18
CA LEU A 22 -1.60 -27.81 -6.39
C LEU A 22 -1.75 -26.29 -6.29
N ILE A 23 -2.28 -25.76 -5.18
CA ILE A 23 -2.43 -24.30 -4.98
C ILE A 23 -1.07 -23.62 -4.98
N GLN A 24 -0.06 -24.23 -4.35
CA GLN A 24 1.30 -23.72 -4.33
C GLN A 24 1.90 -23.62 -5.73
N ALA A 25 1.76 -24.67 -6.56
CA ALA A 25 2.23 -24.69 -7.93
C ALA A 25 1.55 -23.58 -8.78
N ILE A 26 0.24 -23.40 -8.64
CA ILE A 26 -0.51 -22.33 -9.32
C ILE A 26 0.03 -20.96 -8.93
N VAL A 27 0.21 -20.69 -7.64
CA VAL A 27 0.70 -19.39 -7.17
C VAL A 27 2.10 -19.09 -7.67
N LEU A 28 2.99 -20.08 -7.69
CA LEU A 28 4.35 -19.92 -8.24
C LEU A 28 4.32 -19.63 -9.74
N LEU A 29 3.43 -20.30 -10.48
CA LEU A 29 3.25 -20.07 -11.92
C LEU A 29 2.67 -18.67 -12.21
N GLU A 30 1.69 -18.21 -11.43
CA GLU A 30 1.15 -16.85 -11.50
C GLU A 30 2.20 -15.78 -11.13
N ASP A 31 3.07 -16.06 -10.16
CA ASP A 31 4.17 -15.18 -9.77
C ASP A 31 5.21 -15.07 -10.88
N ALA A 32 5.57 -16.19 -11.51
CA ALA A 32 6.47 -16.23 -12.66
C ALA A 32 5.90 -15.45 -13.85
N TYR A 33 4.63 -15.67 -14.21
CA TYR A 33 3.95 -14.95 -15.27
C TYR A 33 3.89 -13.44 -15.01
N SER A 34 3.74 -13.03 -13.75
CA SER A 34 3.63 -11.62 -13.35
C SER A 34 4.97 -11.01 -12.92
N PHE A 35 6.09 -11.71 -13.11
CA PHE A 35 7.45 -11.29 -12.71
C PHE A 35 7.56 -10.84 -11.24
N ARG A 36 6.87 -11.56 -10.33
CA ARG A 36 6.90 -11.29 -8.88
C ARG A 36 7.97 -12.13 -8.17
N SER A 37 8.58 -11.55 -7.14
CA SER A 37 9.58 -12.27 -6.33
C SER A 37 8.91 -13.27 -5.39
N ILE A 38 9.43 -14.50 -5.31
CA ILE A 38 9.00 -15.54 -4.37
C ILE A 38 9.53 -15.20 -2.97
N ALA A 39 8.74 -14.50 -2.16
CA ALA A 39 9.12 -14.16 -0.79
C ALA A 39 7.96 -14.23 0.22
N HIS A 40 6.81 -14.73 -0.23
CA HIS A 40 5.65 -14.99 0.62
C HIS A 40 5.77 -16.38 1.27
N LYS A 41 5.00 -16.62 2.33
CA LYS A 41 4.95 -17.95 2.97
C LYS A 41 4.22 -18.94 2.07
N LEU A 42 4.82 -20.12 1.84
CA LEU A 42 4.25 -21.18 0.98
C LEU A 42 3.23 -22.08 1.69
N SER A 43 3.02 -21.89 3.00
CA SER A 43 2.04 -22.62 3.79
C SER A 43 1.53 -21.73 4.94
N PRO A 44 0.25 -21.82 5.36
CA PRO A 44 -0.84 -22.71 4.90
C PRO A 44 -1.65 -22.22 3.68
N SER A 45 -2.45 -23.11 3.08
CA SER A 45 -3.30 -22.84 1.89
C SER A 45 -4.21 -21.62 2.02
N ASN A 46 -4.71 -21.33 3.21
CA ASN A 46 -5.53 -20.14 3.48
C ASN A 46 -4.77 -18.83 3.21
N ILE A 47 -3.47 -18.77 3.54
CA ILE A 47 -2.62 -17.61 3.24
C ILE A 47 -2.43 -17.48 1.72
N LEU A 48 -2.28 -18.60 1.00
CA LEU A 48 -2.17 -18.58 -0.46
C LEU A 48 -3.47 -18.12 -1.14
N LYS A 49 -4.63 -18.55 -0.63
CA LYS A 49 -5.95 -18.06 -1.11
C LYS A 49 -6.07 -16.54 -0.89
N LEU A 50 -5.67 -16.04 0.28
CA LEU A 50 -5.62 -14.61 0.57
C LEU A 50 -4.62 -13.87 -0.33
N TYR A 51 -3.43 -14.45 -0.57
CA TYR A 51 -2.43 -13.90 -1.48
C TYR A 51 -2.98 -13.74 -2.90
N ARG A 52 -3.68 -14.76 -3.41
CA ARG A 52 -4.31 -14.73 -4.74
C ARG A 52 -5.43 -13.71 -4.82
N LEU A 53 -6.27 -13.61 -3.78
CA LEU A 53 -7.31 -12.59 -3.68
C LEU A 53 -6.69 -11.19 -3.70
N TYR A 54 -5.68 -10.97 -2.87
CA TYR A 54 -4.96 -9.70 -2.73
C TYR A 54 -4.32 -9.24 -4.05
N TRP A 55 -3.73 -10.17 -4.80
CA TRP A 55 -3.13 -9.89 -6.10
C TRP A 55 -4.11 -9.93 -7.28
N SER A 56 -5.41 -10.11 -7.02
CA SER A 56 -6.41 -10.01 -8.07
C SER A 56 -6.39 -8.63 -8.74
N LYS A 57 -6.70 -8.60 -10.04
CA LYS A 57 -6.73 -7.36 -10.83
C LYS A 57 -7.64 -6.30 -10.20
N TRP A 58 -8.76 -6.72 -9.61
CA TRP A 58 -9.73 -5.83 -8.97
C TRP A 58 -9.15 -5.13 -7.75
N ILE A 59 -8.54 -5.86 -6.81
CA ILE A 59 -7.96 -5.28 -5.60
C ILE A 59 -6.78 -4.37 -5.96
N GLN A 60 -5.91 -4.80 -6.88
CA GLN A 60 -4.77 -3.96 -7.29
C GLN A 60 -5.22 -2.68 -8.00
N ARG A 61 -6.26 -2.73 -8.85
CA ARG A 61 -6.86 -1.53 -9.46
C ARG A 61 -7.48 -0.62 -8.41
N LEU A 62 -8.23 -1.18 -7.46
CA LEU A 62 -8.83 -0.40 -6.37
C LEU A 62 -7.77 0.33 -5.54
N LEU A 63 -6.71 -0.37 -5.12
CA LEU A 63 -5.59 0.24 -4.37
C LEU A 63 -4.92 1.36 -5.17
N THR A 64 -4.70 1.15 -6.47
CA THR A 64 -4.13 2.15 -7.38
C THR A 64 -5.06 3.36 -7.51
N LEU A 65 -6.37 3.15 -7.64
CA LEU A 65 -7.37 4.22 -7.69
C LEU A 65 -7.40 5.02 -6.39
N ILE A 66 -7.32 4.38 -5.23
CA ILE A 66 -7.30 5.07 -3.93
C ILE A 66 -6.07 5.97 -3.81
N VAL A 67 -4.88 5.49 -4.22
CA VAL A 67 -3.67 6.33 -4.26
C VAL A 67 -3.83 7.48 -5.25
N SER A 68 -4.39 7.23 -6.43
CA SER A 68 -4.67 8.28 -7.41
C SER A 68 -5.63 9.33 -6.85
N CYS A 69 -6.70 8.91 -6.16
CA CYS A 69 -7.63 9.81 -5.49
C CYS A 69 -6.94 10.65 -4.41
N GLN A 70 -6.03 10.07 -3.63
CA GLN A 70 -5.25 10.80 -2.62
C GLN A 70 -4.33 11.86 -3.22
N LEU A 71 -3.70 11.56 -4.35
CA LEU A 71 -2.91 12.55 -5.09
C LEU A 71 -3.78 13.65 -5.66
N LEU A 72 -4.93 13.30 -6.25
CA LEU A 72 -5.88 14.28 -6.78
C LEU A 72 -6.49 15.16 -5.69
N LEU A 73 -6.65 14.62 -4.48
CA LEU A 73 -7.20 15.35 -3.34
C LEU A 73 -6.37 16.61 -3.02
N ILE A 74 -5.06 16.60 -3.30
CA ILE A 74 -4.18 17.77 -3.12
C ILE A 74 -4.69 18.99 -3.91
N PHE A 75 -5.26 18.81 -5.10
CA PHE A 75 -5.76 19.92 -5.92
C PHE A 75 -6.99 20.62 -5.32
N ILE A 76 -7.77 19.88 -4.53
CA ILE A 76 -9.01 20.35 -3.91
C ILE A 76 -8.73 20.92 -2.50
N GLN A 77 -7.66 20.46 -1.86
CA GLN A 77 -7.25 20.88 -0.52
C GLN A 77 -6.62 22.26 -0.49
N TYR A 78 -6.69 22.93 0.66
CA TYR A 78 -6.14 24.26 0.82
C TYR A 78 -4.59 24.24 0.78
N PRO A 79 -3.92 25.09 -0.03
CA PRO A 79 -4.50 26.06 -0.97
C PRO A 79 -5.03 25.37 -2.23
N SER A 80 -6.32 25.53 -2.52
CA SER A 80 -6.94 24.87 -3.67
C SER A 80 -6.31 25.38 -4.97
N SER A 81 -5.93 24.45 -5.84
CA SER A 81 -5.39 24.78 -7.16
C SER A 81 -6.49 25.04 -8.19
N ILE A 82 -7.74 24.70 -7.85
CA ILE A 82 -8.89 24.94 -8.70
C ILE A 82 -9.31 26.41 -8.66
N SER A 83 -8.90 27.14 -9.70
CA SER A 83 -9.24 28.53 -9.92
C SER A 83 -9.32 28.80 -11.41
N ARG A 84 -10.22 29.72 -11.81
CA ARG A 84 -10.42 30.06 -13.23
C ARG A 84 -9.20 30.75 -13.84
N THR A 85 -8.40 31.42 -13.02
CA THR A 85 -7.18 32.11 -13.42
C THR A 85 -6.13 31.96 -12.33
N SER A 86 -4.87 31.77 -12.74
CA SER A 86 -3.71 31.79 -11.85
C SER A 86 -3.19 33.21 -11.58
N ASP A 87 -3.72 34.23 -12.27
CA ASP A 87 -3.35 35.62 -12.08
C ASP A 87 -3.85 36.14 -10.71
N LEU A 88 -2.90 36.52 -9.85
CA LEU A 88 -3.16 37.08 -8.52
C LEU A 88 -4.03 38.34 -8.58
N ARG A 89 -3.96 39.11 -9.67
CA ARG A 89 -4.73 40.35 -9.84
C ARG A 89 -6.21 40.10 -10.13
N LYS A 90 -6.54 38.95 -10.72
CA LYS A 90 -7.90 38.58 -11.13
C LYS A 90 -8.47 37.44 -10.28
N GLN A 91 -7.91 37.24 -9.09
CA GLN A 91 -8.15 36.05 -8.31
C GLN A 91 -9.56 36.06 -7.69
N THR A 92 -10.43 35.21 -8.23
CA THR A 92 -11.73 34.93 -7.63
C THR A 92 -11.59 33.98 -6.43
N LYS A 93 -12.59 33.98 -5.53
CA LYS A 93 -12.64 33.08 -4.38
C LYS A 93 -12.44 31.61 -4.81
N ARG A 94 -11.41 30.96 -4.27
CA ARG A 94 -11.10 29.55 -4.55
C ARG A 94 -12.13 28.65 -3.89
N PHE A 95 -12.53 27.57 -4.58
CA PHE A 95 -13.37 26.55 -3.99
C PHE A 95 -12.56 25.78 -2.92
N THR A 96 -13.04 25.74 -1.68
CA THR A 96 -12.39 25.03 -0.58
C THR A 96 -13.38 24.06 0.04
N LEU A 97 -12.95 22.81 0.26
CA LEU A 97 -13.76 21.85 1.02
C LEU A 97 -13.86 22.26 2.49
N PRO A 98 -15.00 21.99 3.14
CA PRO A 98 -15.11 22.11 4.58
C PRO A 98 -14.16 21.10 5.24
N CYS A 99 -13.50 21.54 6.31
CA CYS A 99 -12.41 20.78 6.91
C CYS A 99 -12.81 19.39 7.40
N THR A 100 -14.03 19.26 7.95
CA THR A 100 -14.56 17.99 8.46
C THR A 100 -14.62 16.92 7.38
N ILE A 101 -15.10 17.27 6.18
CA ILE A 101 -15.21 16.32 5.06
C ILE A 101 -13.82 15.88 4.60
N GLN A 102 -12.88 16.82 4.53
CA GLN A 102 -11.50 16.52 4.15
C GLN A 102 -10.86 15.52 5.13
N ILE A 103 -10.96 15.79 6.43
CA ILE A 103 -10.41 14.94 7.49
C ILE A 103 -10.99 13.53 7.41
N ILE A 104 -12.30 13.38 7.20
CA ILE A 104 -12.96 12.08 7.08
C ILE A 104 -12.43 11.29 5.87
N ILE A 105 -12.35 11.94 4.70
CA ILE A 105 -11.84 11.29 3.48
C ILE A 105 -10.38 10.85 3.68
N GLU A 106 -9.54 11.70 4.26
CA GLU A 106 -8.15 11.36 4.55
C GLU A 106 -8.02 10.22 5.54
N PHE A 107 -8.83 10.24 6.61
CA PHE A 107 -8.85 9.18 7.62
C PHE A 107 -9.21 7.83 7.01
N LEU A 108 -10.26 7.77 6.19
CA LEU A 108 -10.68 6.55 5.51
C LEU A 108 -9.58 6.00 4.59
N CYS A 109 -8.93 6.86 3.80
CA CYS A 109 -7.83 6.41 2.94
C CYS A 109 -6.61 5.92 3.74
N LEU A 110 -6.24 6.60 4.83
CA LEU A 110 -5.11 6.18 5.66
C LEU A 110 -5.39 4.86 6.39
N ILE A 111 -6.64 4.60 6.82
CA ILE A 111 -7.04 3.30 7.34
C ILE A 111 -6.83 2.21 6.27
N ILE A 112 -7.25 2.45 5.04
CA ILE A 112 -7.07 1.47 3.96
C ILE A 112 -5.59 1.20 3.70
N PHE A 113 -4.73 2.23 3.69
CA PHE A 113 -3.28 2.05 3.54
C PHE A 113 -2.66 1.31 4.74
N TYR A 114 -3.15 1.56 5.95
CA TYR A 114 -2.69 0.85 7.13
C TYR A 114 -3.06 -0.64 7.07
N ILE A 115 -4.29 -0.96 6.67
CA ILE A 115 -4.73 -2.34 6.42
C ILE A 115 -3.89 -2.98 5.31
N ASP A 116 -3.63 -2.28 4.20
CA ASP A 116 -2.76 -2.76 3.12
C ASP A 116 -1.35 -3.09 3.64
N ALA A 117 -0.77 -2.21 4.47
CA ALA A 117 0.54 -2.44 5.08
C ALA A 117 0.56 -3.70 5.95
N ILE A 118 -0.46 -3.89 6.79
CA ILE A 118 -0.61 -5.08 7.65
C ILE A 118 -0.73 -6.34 6.80
N VAL A 119 -1.61 -6.35 5.80
CA VAL A 119 -1.82 -7.50 4.91
C VAL A 119 -0.53 -7.87 4.19
N ARG A 120 0.22 -6.89 3.66
CA ARG A 120 1.52 -7.16 3.01
C ARG A 120 2.54 -7.78 3.97
N VAL A 121 2.66 -7.25 5.19
CA VAL A 121 3.58 -7.79 6.21
C VAL A 121 3.15 -9.19 6.63
N TYR A 122 1.85 -9.44 6.75
CA TYR A 122 1.29 -10.75 7.09
C TYR A 122 1.59 -11.79 5.99
N LEU A 123 1.35 -11.45 4.72
CA LEU A 123 1.58 -12.33 3.56
C LEU A 123 3.07 -12.70 3.37
N ILE A 124 3.97 -11.74 3.56
CA ILE A 124 5.42 -11.93 3.43
C ILE A 124 6.02 -12.60 4.67
N GLY A 125 5.43 -12.35 5.83
CA GLY A 125 5.96 -12.73 7.14
C GLY A 125 6.95 -11.69 7.68
N LEU A 126 6.89 -11.47 9.00
CA LEU A 126 7.64 -10.41 9.68
C LEU A 126 9.16 -10.49 9.47
N ARG A 127 9.74 -11.70 9.49
CA ARG A 127 11.18 -11.93 9.30
C ARG A 127 11.66 -11.54 7.90
N ASN A 128 10.85 -11.83 6.88
CA ASN A 128 11.17 -11.48 5.49
C ASN A 128 10.84 -10.01 5.19
N ALA A 129 9.80 -9.47 5.81
CA ALA A 129 9.45 -8.06 5.70
C ALA A 129 10.57 -7.14 6.24
N ARG A 130 11.22 -7.53 7.35
CA ARG A 130 12.33 -6.75 7.94
C ARG A 130 13.56 -6.66 7.03
N LYS A 131 13.74 -7.59 6.10
CA LYS A 131 14.83 -7.54 5.11
C LYS A 131 14.55 -6.56 3.95
N ARG A 132 13.31 -6.07 3.83
CA ARG A 132 12.86 -5.25 2.70
C ARG A 132 12.61 -3.81 3.17
N PRO A 133 13.55 -2.87 2.97
CA PRO A 133 13.46 -1.52 3.52
C PRO A 133 12.23 -0.74 3.03
N TRP A 134 11.79 -0.99 1.79
CA TRP A 134 10.58 -0.37 1.24
C TRP A 134 9.31 -0.69 2.03
N ILE A 135 9.17 -1.92 2.53
CA ILE A 135 7.96 -2.33 3.28
C ILE A 135 7.95 -1.65 4.66
N ILE A 136 9.12 -1.59 5.30
CA ILE A 136 9.29 -0.91 6.58
C ILE A 136 9.03 0.59 6.42
N SER A 137 9.61 1.20 5.38
CA SER A 137 9.40 2.61 5.06
C SER A 137 7.92 2.91 4.81
N TYR A 138 7.20 2.03 4.10
CA TYR A 138 5.76 2.16 3.91
C TYR A 138 4.98 2.14 5.22
N PHE A 139 5.29 1.20 6.10
CA PHE A 139 4.66 1.14 7.42
C PHE A 139 4.92 2.41 8.25
N ILE A 140 6.18 2.86 8.31
CA ILE A 140 6.59 4.07 9.04
C ILE A 140 5.94 5.34 8.49
N VAL A 141 5.91 5.50 7.17
CA VAL A 141 5.28 6.68 6.54
C VAL A 141 3.78 6.71 6.84
N THR A 142 3.14 5.54 6.82
CA THR A 142 1.71 5.42 7.14
C THR A 142 1.43 5.75 8.61
N THR A 143 2.25 5.30 9.54
CA THR A 143 2.08 5.61 10.98
C THR A 143 2.31 7.09 11.27
N ILE A 144 3.35 7.72 10.69
CA ILE A 144 3.60 9.16 10.83
C ILE A 144 2.41 9.95 10.27
N SER A 145 1.86 9.54 9.13
CA SER A 145 0.70 10.19 8.51
C SER A 145 -0.56 10.10 9.39
N MET A 146 -0.77 8.97 10.07
CA MET A 146 -1.86 8.78 11.03
C MET A 146 -1.70 9.67 12.27
N ILE A 147 -0.50 9.75 12.83
CA ILE A 147 -0.21 10.61 13.99
C ILE A 147 -0.45 12.07 13.64
N ASP A 148 0.07 12.53 12.49
CA ASP A 148 -0.16 13.90 12.01
C ASP A 148 -1.67 14.16 11.89
N LEU A 149 -2.47 13.16 11.48
CA LEU A 149 -3.93 13.31 11.29
C LEU A 149 -4.62 13.52 12.61
N ILE A 150 -4.31 12.68 13.60
CA ILE A 150 -4.84 12.79 14.97
C ILE A 150 -4.46 14.15 15.58
N ILE A 151 -3.24 14.63 15.38
CA ILE A 151 -2.83 15.96 15.86
C ILE A 151 -3.69 17.04 15.19
N SER A 152 -3.89 16.96 13.87
CA SER A 152 -4.69 17.95 13.13
C SER A 152 -6.18 17.94 13.47
N THR A 153 -6.74 16.78 13.81
CA THR A 153 -8.13 16.70 14.29
C THR A 153 -8.29 17.37 15.64
N ASN A 154 -7.33 17.18 16.56
CA ASN A 154 -7.36 17.79 17.89
C ASN A 154 -7.15 19.32 17.85
N LEU A 155 -6.38 19.83 16.89
CA LEU A 155 -6.14 21.26 16.70
C LEU A 155 -7.30 22.01 16.01
N GLY A 156 -8.45 21.37 15.79
CA GLY A 156 -9.67 22.04 15.34
C GLY A 156 -9.53 22.75 13.99
N CYS A 157 -8.68 22.24 13.09
CA CYS A 157 -8.44 22.81 11.77
C CYS A 157 -8.03 24.30 11.78
N GLN A 158 -7.22 24.70 12.76
CA GLN A 158 -6.60 26.03 12.75
C GLN A 158 -5.71 26.19 11.51
N LYS A 159 -6.14 27.07 10.60
CA LYS A 159 -5.56 27.32 9.28
C LYS A 159 -4.15 27.94 9.39
N LYS A 160 -3.09 27.15 9.61
CA LYS A 160 -1.70 27.56 9.28
C LYS A 160 -0.57 26.54 9.51
N THR A 161 -0.84 25.27 9.79
CA THR A 161 0.25 24.29 9.93
C THR A 161 0.55 23.60 8.60
N ILE A 162 1.83 23.53 8.23
CA ILE A 162 2.30 22.71 7.11
C ILE A 162 2.09 21.25 7.51
N ASN A 163 1.08 20.58 6.93
CA ASN A 163 0.86 19.17 7.24
C ASN A 163 1.92 18.31 6.55
N ILE A 164 2.73 17.61 7.35
CA ILE A 164 3.78 16.71 6.87
C ILE A 164 3.17 15.61 5.99
N ARG A 165 1.92 15.20 6.25
CA ARG A 165 1.21 14.19 5.46
C ARG A 165 1.16 14.51 3.96
N TYR A 166 1.07 15.77 3.56
CA TYR A 166 0.91 16.13 2.15
C TYR A 166 2.19 15.82 1.36
N LEU A 167 3.34 16.08 1.97
CA LEU A 167 4.64 15.75 1.39
C LEU A 167 4.85 14.23 1.28
N LEU A 168 4.22 13.46 2.17
CA LEU A 168 4.29 12.00 2.19
C LEU A 168 3.34 11.34 1.17
N ARG A 169 2.39 12.06 0.54
CA ARG A 169 1.44 11.45 -0.41
C ARG A 169 2.08 10.85 -1.68
N PRO A 170 3.01 11.54 -2.35
CA PRO A 170 3.72 10.98 -3.50
C PRO A 170 4.48 9.69 -3.18
N PHE A 171 4.87 9.49 -1.92
CA PHE A 171 5.55 8.26 -1.48
C PHE A 171 4.67 7.02 -1.67
N TYR A 172 3.35 7.10 -1.43
CA TYR A 172 2.44 5.96 -1.62
C TYR A 172 2.41 5.50 -3.09
N MET A 173 2.47 6.45 -4.02
CA MET A 173 2.56 6.15 -5.45
C MET A 173 3.89 5.48 -5.79
N ALA A 174 5.00 6.07 -5.33
CA ALA A 174 6.35 5.53 -5.53
C ALA A 174 6.49 4.11 -4.95
N PHE A 175 5.80 3.83 -3.84
CA PHE A 175 5.80 2.51 -3.22
C PHE A 175 5.07 1.44 -4.04
N ILE A 176 3.96 1.78 -4.73
CA ILE A 176 3.19 0.79 -5.51
C ILE A 176 3.96 0.31 -6.74
N SER A 177 4.58 1.23 -7.49
CA SER A 177 5.25 0.82 -8.73
C SER A 177 6.64 0.22 -8.45
N GLN A 178 6.96 -0.87 -9.14
CA GLN A 178 8.33 -1.41 -9.13
C GLN A 178 9.28 -0.56 -9.98
N GLU A 179 8.76 0.05 -11.05
CA GLU A 179 9.55 0.87 -11.96
C GLU A 179 10.06 2.16 -11.30
N MET A 180 9.24 2.86 -10.51
CA MET A 180 9.72 4.05 -9.78
C MET A 180 10.81 3.69 -8.76
N LYS A 181 10.76 2.50 -8.15
CA LYS A 181 11.84 2.05 -7.24
C LYS A 181 13.15 1.82 -7.98
N LYS A 182 13.09 1.28 -9.21
CA LYS A 182 14.27 1.13 -10.07
C LYS A 182 14.84 2.50 -10.46
N ILE A 183 13.98 3.43 -10.88
CA ILE A 183 14.38 4.81 -11.21
C ILE A 183 15.03 5.48 -10.01
N PHE A 184 14.42 5.40 -8.83
CA PHE A 184 14.96 5.98 -7.60
C PHE A 184 16.34 5.40 -7.25
N ASN A 185 16.51 4.08 -7.36
CA ASN A 185 17.80 3.44 -7.15
C ASN A 185 18.84 3.87 -8.19
N SER A 186 18.44 4.06 -9.45
CA SER A 186 19.31 4.58 -10.50
C SER A 186 19.74 6.02 -10.21
N LEU A 187 18.79 6.90 -9.90
CA LEU A 187 19.04 8.29 -9.54
C LEU A 187 19.96 8.42 -8.32
N ARG A 188 19.73 7.58 -7.30
CA ARG A 188 20.59 7.53 -6.11
C ARG A 188 22.04 7.19 -6.47
N LYS A 189 22.26 6.23 -7.38
CA LYS A 189 23.61 5.87 -7.83
C LYS A 189 24.28 7.02 -8.59
N SER A 190 23.55 7.67 -9.49
CA SER A 190 24.05 8.84 -10.23
C SER A 190 24.38 10.01 -9.31
N PHE A 191 23.52 10.31 -8.34
CA PHE A 191 23.75 11.38 -7.37
C PHE A 191 25.01 11.12 -6.52
N LEU A 192 25.20 9.88 -6.05
CA LEU A 192 26.40 9.50 -5.29
C LEU A 192 27.68 9.57 -6.13
N GLN A 193 27.61 9.35 -7.44
CA GLN A 193 28.76 9.54 -8.34
C GLN A 193 29.12 11.02 -8.48
N ILE A 194 28.14 11.89 -8.63
CA ILE A 194 28.36 13.35 -8.74
C ILE A 194 28.95 13.90 -7.45
N LEU A 195 28.43 13.49 -6.28
CA LEU A 195 28.90 13.99 -4.99
C LEU A 195 30.32 13.50 -4.62
N ARG A 196 30.81 12.46 -5.29
CA ARG A 196 32.18 11.95 -5.09
C ARG A 196 33.23 12.72 -5.90
N TYR A 197 32.80 13.52 -6.87
CA TYR A 197 33.65 14.39 -7.68
C TYR A 197 33.72 15.79 -7.08
#